data_AF-A0A966FNY8-F1
#
_entry.id   AF-A0A966FNY8-F1
#
_cell.length_a   1.000
_cell.length_b   1.000
_cell.length_c   1.000
_cell.angle_alpha   90.00
_cell.angle_beta   90.00
_cell.angle_gamma   90.00
#
_symmetry.space_group_name_H-M   'P 1'
#
loop_
_entity.id
_entity.type
_entity.pdbx_description
1 polymer ?
#
loop_
_entity_poly.entity_id
_entity_poly.type
_entity_poly.pdbx_seq_one_letter_code
_entity_poly.pdbx_strand_id
1 'polypeptide(L)'
;MEIDSISSGKKGENLKLSVKNIYEINVEKIAAELGKSVIQNVVLLGILAAIGGFPVERKYIIESIKENFSPKFINSNIKAFEKGCESLSLCKVY
;
A
#
# COMPACT_ATOMS: atom_id res chain seq x y z
N MET A 1 -41.86 -0.82 3.70
CA MET A 1 -41.32 -0.60 2.36
C MET A 1 -40.81 0.82 2.34
N GLU A 2 -39.50 0.98 2.44
CA GLU A 2 -38.69 2.10 1.95
C GLU A 2 -37.25 1.78 2.35
N ILE A 3 -36.67 0.92 1.52
CA ILE A 3 -35.24 0.77 1.30
C ILE A 3 -34.98 1.77 0.20
N ASP A 4 -34.21 2.83 0.49
CA ASP A 4 -33.33 3.47 -0.48
C ASP A 4 -32.52 4.60 0.16
N SER A 5 -31.28 4.73 -0.32
CA SER A 5 -30.33 5.84 -0.10
C SER A 5 -29.27 5.65 0.99
N ILE A 6 -28.52 4.54 0.96
CA ILE A 6 -27.11 4.59 1.40
C ILE A 6 -26.33 5.34 0.31
N SER A 7 -26.39 6.67 0.35
CA SER A 7 -25.53 7.54 -0.45
C SER A 7 -24.30 7.93 0.37
N SER A 8 -23.14 7.50 -0.10
CA SER A 8 -21.88 8.25 -0.03
C SER A 8 -21.42 8.74 1.36
N GLY A 9 -21.44 7.90 2.39
CA GLY A 9 -20.68 8.18 3.62
C GLY A 9 -19.18 8.18 3.30
N LYS A 10 -18.46 9.29 3.54
CA LYS A 10 -17.00 9.31 3.40
C LYS A 10 -16.41 8.21 4.29
N LYS A 11 -15.67 7.28 3.70
CA LYS A 11 -14.88 6.26 4.43
C LYS A 11 -13.89 6.98 5.35
N GLY A 12 -14.20 7.09 6.65
CA GLY A 12 -13.31 7.68 7.66
C GLY A 12 -13.99 8.47 8.78
N GLU A 13 -15.28 8.79 8.66
CA GLU A 13 -15.97 9.75 9.55
C GLU A 13 -16.15 9.33 11.02
N ASN A 14 -15.71 8.13 11.43
CA ASN A 14 -15.80 7.64 12.81
C ASN A 14 -14.46 7.28 13.48
N LEU A 15 -13.30 7.72 12.96
CA LEU A 15 -12.05 7.63 13.72
C LEU A 15 -11.98 8.74 14.79
N LYS A 16 -12.66 8.53 15.93
CA LYS A 16 -12.35 9.23 17.19
C LYS A 16 -11.07 8.64 17.80
N LEU A 17 -9.94 8.78 17.11
CA LEU A 17 -8.63 8.37 17.61
C LEU A 17 -7.64 9.46 17.24
N SER A 18 -6.72 9.80 18.13
CA SER A 18 -5.71 10.86 17.99
C SER A 18 -4.65 10.51 16.93
N VAL A 19 -5.07 10.21 15.72
CA VAL A 19 -4.21 9.87 14.59
C VAL A 19 -3.70 11.18 13.99
N LYS A 20 -2.38 11.32 13.88
CA LYS A 20 -1.77 12.56 13.34
C LYS A 20 -1.86 12.66 11.82
N ASN A 21 -1.79 11.53 11.12
CA ASN A 21 -1.80 11.46 9.66
C ASN A 21 -2.57 10.22 9.21
N ILE A 22 -3.52 10.40 8.29
CA ILE A 22 -4.21 9.29 7.60
C ILE A 22 -3.85 9.34 6.12
N TYR A 23 -3.32 8.24 5.58
CA TYR A 23 -2.97 8.10 4.17
C TYR A 23 -3.99 7.19 3.47
N GLU A 24 -4.75 7.74 2.53
CA GLU A 24 -5.71 6.98 1.73
C GLU A 24 -5.08 6.52 0.41
N ILE A 25 -4.85 5.21 0.26
CA ILE A 25 -4.20 4.61 -0.91
C ILE A 25 -4.99 3.40 -1.39
N ASN A 26 -5.30 3.34 -2.69
CA ASN A 26 -5.92 2.18 -3.32
C ASN A 26 -4.85 1.16 -3.75
N VAL A 27 -4.45 0.30 -2.80
CA VAL A 27 -3.41 -0.72 -3.01
C VAL A 27 -3.81 -1.77 -4.04
N GLU A 28 -5.10 -2.14 -4.07
CA GLU A 28 -5.63 -3.11 -5.02
C GLU A 28 -5.45 -2.63 -6.47
N LYS A 29 -5.76 -1.35 -6.74
CA LYS A 29 -5.56 -0.74 -8.05
C LYS A 29 -4.09 -0.79 -8.48
N ILE A 30 -3.17 -0.42 -7.59
CA ILE A 30 -1.72 -0.44 -7.89
C ILE A 30 -1.24 -1.87 -8.22
N ALA A 31 -1.68 -2.86 -7.45
CA ALA A 31 -1.31 -4.26 -7.69
C ALA A 31 -1.93 -4.81 -8.98
N ALA A 32 -3.16 -4.40 -9.31
CA ALA A 32 -3.84 -4.76 -10.55
C ALA A 32 -3.10 -4.21 -11.78
N GLU A 33 -2.61 -2.96 -11.73
CA GLU A 33 -1.80 -2.35 -12.79
C GLU A 33 -0.47 -3.08 -13.04
N LEU A 34 0.07 -3.75 -12.01
CA LEU A 34 1.25 -4.59 -12.09
C LEU A 34 0.94 -6.05 -12.50
N GLY A 35 -0.31 -6.34 -12.83
CA GLY A 35 -0.76 -7.59 -13.44
C GLY A 35 -1.10 -8.72 -12.47
N LYS A 36 -0.95 -8.54 -11.15
CA LYS A 36 -1.26 -9.59 -10.16
C LYS A 36 -1.75 -9.02 -8.84
N SER A 37 -2.99 -9.29 -8.46
CA SER A 37 -3.55 -8.90 -7.15
C SER A 37 -2.81 -9.50 -5.95
N VAL A 38 -2.08 -10.61 -6.11
CA VAL A 38 -1.35 -11.26 -5.00
C VAL A 38 -0.15 -10.45 -4.49
N ILE A 39 0.34 -9.45 -5.24
CA ILE A 39 1.52 -8.66 -4.84
C ILE A 39 1.18 -7.46 -3.95
N GLN A 40 -0.10 -7.28 -3.56
CA GLN A 40 -0.57 -6.19 -2.71
C GLN A 40 0.24 -6.02 -1.42
N ASN A 41 0.63 -7.13 -0.78
CA ASN A 41 1.42 -7.07 0.46
C ASN A 41 2.78 -6.40 0.25
N VAL A 42 3.41 -6.64 -0.90
CA VAL A 42 4.71 -6.04 -1.23
C VAL A 42 4.56 -4.58 -1.64
N VAL A 43 3.46 -4.23 -2.32
CA VAL A 43 3.08 -2.82 -2.55
C VAL A 43 2.89 -2.09 -1.21
N LEU A 44 2.15 -2.68 -0.28
CA LEU A 44 1.93 -2.09 1.05
C LEU A 44 3.24 -1.92 1.82
N LEU A 45 4.14 -2.89 1.74
CA LEU A 45 5.47 -2.77 2.36
C LEU A 45 6.28 -1.61 1.76
N GLY A 46 6.19 -1.39 0.45
CA GLY A 46 6.77 -0.23 -0.22
C GLY A 46 6.21 1.10 0.32
N ILE A 47 4.89 1.18 0.48
CA ILE A 47 4.22 2.35 1.06
C ILE A 47 4.75 2.61 2.47
N LEU A 48 4.78 1.59 3.33
CA LEU A 48 5.29 1.71 4.70
C LEU A 48 6.75 2.15 4.74
N ALA A 49 7.61 1.60 3.87
CA ALA A 49 9.01 1.97 3.78
C ALA A 49 9.27 3.39 3.23
N ALA A 50 8.25 4.03 2.64
CA ALA A 50 8.31 5.43 2.25
C ALA A 50 7.81 6.39 3.34
N ILE A 51 7.06 5.88 4.33
CA ILE A 51 6.60 6.69 5.47
C ILE A 51 7.80 7.01 6.38
N GLY A 52 7.91 8.27 6.79
CA GLY A 52 8.94 8.71 7.72
C GLY A 52 8.84 7.97 9.06
N GLY A 53 9.98 7.49 9.56
CA GLY A 53 10.07 6.76 10.83
C GLY A 53 9.88 5.24 10.72
N PHE A 54 9.78 4.69 9.51
CA PHE A 54 9.81 3.23 9.33
C PHE A 54 11.19 2.67 9.73
N PRO A 55 11.26 1.63 10.60
CA PRO A 55 12.51 1.24 11.27
C PRO A 55 13.41 0.32 10.44
N VAL A 56 13.12 0.13 9.15
CA VAL A 56 13.87 -0.79 8.28
C VAL A 56 14.33 -0.08 7.01
N GLU A 57 15.62 -0.16 6.71
CA GLU A 57 16.18 0.38 5.48
C GLU A 57 15.69 -0.41 4.25
N ARG A 58 15.44 0.30 3.14
CA ARG A 58 14.98 -0.28 1.87
C ARG A 58 15.86 -1.43 1.38
N LYS A 59 17.17 -1.35 1.60
CA LYS A 59 18.14 -2.38 1.16
C LYS A 59 17.84 -3.75 1.77
N TYR A 60 17.50 -3.80 3.06
CA TYR A 60 17.21 -5.04 3.77
C TYR A 60 15.87 -5.65 3.34
N ILE A 61 14.91 -4.80 2.96
CA ILE A 61 13.63 -5.26 2.39
C ILE A 61 13.87 -5.89 1.02
N ILE A 62 14.66 -5.26 0.16
CA ILE A 62 15.00 -5.79 -1.17
C ILE A 62 15.76 -7.11 -1.06
N GLU A 63 16.70 -7.21 -0.13
CA GLU A 63 17.43 -8.45 0.17
C GLU A 63 16.48 -9.56 0.61
N SER A 64 15.60 -9.28 1.57
CA SER A 64 14.57 -10.22 2.02
C SER A 64 13.64 -10.69 0.88
N ILE A 65 13.27 -9.81 -0.06
CA ILE A 65 12.49 -10.20 -1.25
C ILE A 65 13.28 -11.19 -2.13
N LYS A 66 14.60 -10.98 -2.30
CA LYS A 66 15.45 -11.87 -3.11
C LYS A 66 15.63 -13.25 -2.46
N GLU A 67 15.65 -13.31 -1.13
CA GLU A 67 15.84 -14.54 -0.38
C GLU A 67 14.55 -15.37 -0.25
N ASN A 68 13.39 -14.71 -0.08
CA ASN A 68 12.14 -15.40 0.26
C ASN A 68 11.28 -15.78 -0.96
N PHE A 69 11.45 -15.12 -2.10
CA PHE A 69 10.66 -15.40 -3.30
C PHE A 69 11.41 -16.29 -4.29
N SER A 70 10.68 -17.21 -4.92
CA SER A 70 11.24 -18.00 -6.02
C SER A 70 11.74 -17.08 -7.15
N PRO A 71 12.81 -17.44 -7.90
CA PRO A 71 13.45 -16.57 -8.90
C PRO A 71 12.50 -15.91 -9.90
N LYS A 72 11.46 -16.63 -10.34
CA LYS A 72 10.44 -16.14 -11.28
C LYS A 72 9.59 -14.97 -10.75
N PHE A 73 9.59 -14.73 -9.44
CA PHE A 73 8.77 -13.72 -8.79
C PHE A 73 9.59 -12.58 -8.16
N ILE A 74 10.92 -12.67 -8.11
CA ILE A 74 11.77 -11.63 -7.49
C ILE A 74 11.53 -10.28 -8.19
N ASN A 75 11.67 -10.24 -9.51
CA ASN A 75 11.53 -8.99 -10.28
C ASN A 75 10.13 -8.37 -10.14
N SER A 76 9.07 -9.17 -10.13
CA SER A 76 7.71 -8.64 -9.95
C SER A 76 7.48 -8.08 -8.55
N ASN A 77 8.05 -8.70 -7.52
CA ASN A 77 7.92 -8.21 -6.15
C ASN A 77 8.80 -6.98 -5.89
N ILE A 78 10.00 -6.90 -6.46
CA ILE A 78 10.83 -5.68 -6.39
C ILE A 78 10.08 -4.50 -7.03
N LYS A 79 9.54 -4.68 -8.24
CA LYS A 79 8.72 -3.64 -8.90
C LYS A 79 7.50 -3.23 -8.08
N ALA A 80 6.84 -4.18 -7.42
CA ALA A 80 5.71 -3.90 -6.54
C ALA A 80 6.12 -3.04 -5.32
N PHE A 81 7.26 -3.37 -4.71
CA PHE A 81 7.83 -2.60 -3.60
C PHE A 81 8.18 -1.17 -4.02
N GLU A 82 8.87 -1.02 -5.16
CA GLU A 82 9.22 0.28 -5.72
C GLU A 82 7.96 1.12 -6.01
N LYS A 83 6.94 0.50 -6.63
CA LYS A 83 5.68 1.19 -6.91
C LYS A 83 4.94 1.62 -5.65
N GLY A 84 4.99 0.80 -4.60
CA GLY A 84 4.51 1.17 -3.27
C GLY A 84 5.21 2.41 -2.72
N CYS A 85 6.55 2.47 -2.82
CA CYS A 85 7.33 3.62 -2.37
C CYS A 85 6.94 4.92 -3.10
N GLU A 86 6.70 4.85 -4.40
CA GLU A 86 6.25 5.99 -5.22
C GLU A 86 4.83 6.46 -4.90
N SER A 87 3.97 5.55 -4.42
CA SER A 87 2.54 5.84 -4.26
C SER A 87 2.24 6.83 -3.14
N LEU A 88 3.16 7.00 -2.18
CA LEU A 88 2.99 7.95 -1.08
C LEU A 88 2.97 9.41 -1.56
N SER A 89 3.71 9.77 -2.62
CA SER A 89 3.69 11.15 -3.15
C SER A 89 2.40 11.51 -3.89
N LEU A 90 1.52 10.54 -4.15
CA LEU A 90 0.29 10.71 -4.92
C LEU A 90 -0.98 10.59 -4.06
N CYS A 91 -0.82 10.36 -2.75
CA CYS A 91 -1.94 10.06 -1.86
C CYS A 91 -2.47 11.30 -1.12
N LYS A 92 -3.74 11.24 -0.73
CA LYS A 92 -4.36 12.26 0.12
C LYS A 92 -3.98 11.99 1.58
N VAL A 93 -3.62 13.07 2.27
CA VAL A 93 -3.28 13.07 3.70
C VAL A 93 -4.37 13.84 4.45
N TYR A 94 -4.94 13.24 5.49
CA TYR A 94 -5.95 13.83 6.38
C TYR A 94 -5.45 13.93 7.82
#